data_AF-A0A258BV30-F1
#
_entry.id   AF-A0A258BV30-F1
#
_cell.length_a   1.000
_cell.length_b   1.000
_cell.length_c   1.000
_cell.angle_alpha   90.00
_cell.angle_beta   90.00
_cell.angle_gamma   90.00
#
_symmetry.space_group_name_H-M   'P 1'
#
loop_
_entity.id
_entity.type
_entity.pdbx_description
1 polymer ?
#
loop_
_entity_poly.entity_id
_entity_poly.type
_entity_poly.pdbx_seq_one_letter_code
_entity_poly.pdbx_strand_id
1 'polypeptide(L)'
;MNRLKFAAGLLGIMLFAAGSASADDCTGTLRTSAVSATLRPVTTGEQLQAALKDIDAIVAQCPADPWINALGAEMDLRAYNALLAANNNQVNQQAFDFLQRGLARSDVYMNTAADMRGEVFAIQTEHGKGNLTHSFASTNRKSILQIFMAMARLGQVHPYFKAETPKTCTGWLTSDTQTVGYAMETEADLIFRPFIDAAAEACRGEGNDRLPLAVASQAYVRLVE
;
A
#
# COMPACT_ATOMS: atom_id res chain seq x y z
N MET A 1 32.00 23.46 14.91
CA MET A 1 32.20 21.99 14.77
C MET A 1 31.65 21.30 16.01
N ASN A 2 30.38 20.91 16.02
CA ASN A 2 29.79 20.12 17.11
C ASN A 2 29.28 18.80 16.53
N ARG A 3 29.93 17.70 16.89
CA ARG A 3 29.57 16.34 16.50
C ARG A 3 28.47 15.84 17.44
N LEU A 4 27.27 15.62 16.90
CA LEU A 4 26.19 14.91 17.58
C LEU A 4 26.59 13.44 17.75
N LYS A 5 26.70 13.01 19.01
CA LYS A 5 26.89 11.59 19.38
C LYS A 5 25.50 10.95 19.45
N PHE A 6 25.20 10.02 18.54
CA PHE A 6 24.07 9.12 18.70
C PHE A 6 24.44 8.02 19.72
N ALA A 7 23.76 8.02 20.87
CA ALA A 7 23.81 6.91 21.80
C ALA A 7 22.86 5.82 21.28
N ALA A 8 23.43 4.66 20.93
CA ALA A 8 22.71 3.44 20.64
C ALA A 8 22.08 2.91 21.94
N GLY A 9 20.76 3.02 22.06
CA GLY A 9 19.97 2.45 23.15
C GLY A 9 19.30 1.16 22.71
N LEU A 10 19.52 0.09 23.47
CA LEU A 10 19.01 -1.27 23.30
C LEU A 10 17.51 -1.32 22.90
N LEU A 11 17.21 -2.03 21.82
CA LEU A 11 15.86 -2.49 21.50
C LEU A 11 15.53 -3.70 22.39
N GLY A 12 14.83 -3.46 23.51
CA GLY A 12 14.22 -4.51 24.31
C GLY A 12 13.00 -5.07 23.59
N ILE A 13 13.03 -6.36 23.25
CA ILE A 13 11.89 -7.08 22.67
C ILE A 13 10.83 -7.24 23.76
N MET A 14 9.79 -6.39 23.75
CA MET A 14 8.55 -6.66 24.45
C MET A 14 7.64 -7.48 23.52
N LEU A 15 7.53 -8.78 23.84
CA LEU A 15 6.48 -9.65 23.33
C LEU A 15 5.13 -9.15 23.87
N PHE A 16 4.41 -8.37 23.07
CA PHE A 16 3.00 -8.13 23.32
C PHE A 16 2.21 -9.34 22.82
N ALA A 17 1.55 -10.04 23.75
CA ALA A 17 0.48 -10.95 23.41
C ALA A 17 -0.67 -10.11 22.84
N ALA A 18 -0.82 -10.11 21.51
CA ALA A 18 -1.97 -9.51 20.85
C ALA A 18 -3.19 -10.40 21.12
N GLY A 19 -4.11 -9.94 21.97
CA GLY A 19 -5.45 -10.53 22.02
C GLY A 19 -6.12 -10.33 20.66
N SER A 20 -6.75 -11.37 20.13
CA SER A 20 -7.58 -11.27 18.92
C SER A 20 -8.83 -10.46 19.25
N ALA A 21 -9.04 -9.34 18.55
CA ALA A 21 -10.26 -8.55 18.67
C ALA A 21 -11.46 -9.29 18.06
N SER A 22 -12.67 -9.00 18.55
CA SER A 22 -13.89 -9.51 17.92
C SER A 22 -14.12 -8.82 16.57
N ALA A 23 -14.88 -9.46 15.66
CA ALA A 23 -15.24 -8.86 14.38
C ALA A 23 -16.05 -7.55 14.56
N ASP A 24 -16.88 -7.48 15.61
CA ASP A 24 -17.67 -6.29 15.95
C ASP A 24 -16.76 -5.12 16.38
N ASP A 25 -15.68 -5.40 17.12
CA ASP A 25 -14.71 -4.39 17.50
C ASP A 25 -13.93 -3.85 16.30
N CYS A 26 -13.54 -4.75 15.38
CA CYS A 26 -12.83 -4.39 14.15
C CYS A 26 -13.67 -3.55 13.20
N THR A 27 -14.99 -3.79 13.13
CA THR A 27 -15.88 -3.02 12.26
C THR A 27 -16.45 -1.75 12.91
N GLY A 28 -16.42 -1.66 14.24
CA GLY A 28 -16.89 -0.52 15.04
C GLY A 28 -15.78 0.35 15.62
N THR A 29 -15.46 0.14 16.90
CA THR A 29 -14.58 1.01 17.69
C THR A 29 -13.18 1.15 17.09
N LEU A 30 -12.54 0.02 16.76
CA LEU A 30 -11.17 0.02 16.26
C LEU A 30 -11.06 0.68 14.87
N ARG A 31 -12.07 0.52 14.01
CA ARG A 31 -12.15 1.24 12.75
C ARG A 31 -12.25 2.75 12.96
N THR A 32 -13.06 3.19 13.92
CA THR A 32 -13.20 4.62 14.24
C THR A 32 -11.88 5.18 14.78
N SER A 33 -11.18 4.44 15.65
CA SER A 33 -9.84 4.79 16.13
C SER A 33 -8.81 4.84 15.00
N ALA A 34 -8.86 3.92 14.04
CA ALA A 34 -7.97 3.91 12.88
C ALA A 34 -8.20 5.15 11.98
N VAL A 35 -9.45 5.53 11.76
CA VAL A 35 -9.80 6.78 11.07
C VAL A 35 -9.27 7.98 11.84
N SER A 36 -9.45 8.02 13.17
CA SER A 36 -8.94 9.11 14.00
C SER A 36 -7.42 9.25 13.90
N ALA A 37 -6.68 8.14 14.02
CA ALA A 37 -5.23 8.14 13.87
C ALA A 37 -4.78 8.64 12.49
N THR A 38 -5.54 8.34 11.44
CA THR A 38 -5.25 8.78 10.07
C THR A 38 -5.62 10.24 9.82
N LEU A 39 -6.64 10.77 10.50
CA LEU A 39 -7.04 12.19 10.41
C LEU A 39 -6.25 13.10 11.35
N ARG A 40 -5.52 12.54 12.31
CA ARG A 40 -4.73 13.28 13.28
C ARG A 40 -3.77 14.25 12.56
N PRO A 41 -3.77 15.54 12.91
CA PRO A 41 -2.81 16.49 12.36
C PRO A 41 -1.38 16.08 12.73
N VAL A 42 -0.49 16.06 11.73
CA VAL A 42 0.91 15.72 11.90
C VAL A 42 1.75 16.90 11.40
N THR A 43 2.44 17.57 12.32
CA THR A 43 3.39 18.65 12.02
C THR A 43 4.83 18.30 12.42
N THR A 44 5.03 17.23 13.19
CA THR A 44 6.35 16.73 13.60
C THR A 44 6.52 15.23 13.35
N GLY A 45 7.77 14.77 13.27
CA GLY A 45 8.08 13.34 13.13
C GLY A 45 7.62 12.51 14.33
N GLU A 46 7.63 13.07 15.54
CA GLU A 46 7.14 12.40 16.76
C GLU A 46 5.62 12.14 16.70
N GLN A 47 4.86 13.12 16.21
CA GLN A 47 3.41 12.97 16.01
C GLN A 47 3.11 11.92 14.95
N LEU A 48 3.89 11.88 13.87
CA LEU A 48 3.78 10.85 12.84
C LEU A 48 4.06 9.46 13.43
N GLN A 49 5.14 9.34 14.20
CA GLN A 49 5.53 8.08 14.83
C GLN A 49 4.48 7.60 15.83
N ALA A 50 3.86 8.50 16.59
CA ALA A 50 2.76 8.17 17.49
C ALA A 50 1.54 7.66 16.72
N ALA A 51 1.13 8.36 15.65
CA ALA A 51 0.01 7.93 14.80
C ALA A 51 0.30 6.57 14.11
N LEU A 52 1.54 6.34 13.68
CA LEU A 52 1.98 5.05 13.13
C LEU A 52 1.93 3.93 14.16
N LYS A 53 2.35 4.20 15.39
CA LYS A 53 2.27 3.21 16.48
C LYS A 53 0.81 2.84 16.77
N ASP A 54 -0.08 3.83 16.81
CA ASP A 54 -1.49 3.61 17.07
C ASP A 54 -2.13 2.76 15.95
N ILE A 55 -1.90 3.11 14.68
CA ILE A 55 -2.45 2.34 13.56
C ILE A 55 -1.84 0.93 13.49
N ASP A 56 -0.55 0.76 13.76
CA ASP A 56 0.12 -0.55 13.76
C ASP A 56 -0.46 -1.48 14.84
N ALA A 57 -0.76 -0.93 16.03
CA ALA A 57 -1.41 -1.67 17.10
C ALA A 57 -2.85 -2.08 16.76
N ILE A 58 -3.58 -1.25 16.01
CA ILE A 58 -4.94 -1.57 15.55
C ILE A 58 -4.91 -2.63 14.44
N VAL A 59 -3.98 -2.52 13.47
CA VAL A 59 -3.78 -3.52 12.42
C VAL A 59 -3.43 -4.88 13.03
N ALA A 60 -2.59 -4.92 14.07
CA ALA A 60 -2.25 -6.18 14.75
C ALA A 60 -3.45 -6.87 15.40
N GLN A 61 -4.45 -6.10 15.86
CA GLN A 61 -5.68 -6.63 16.45
C GLN A 61 -6.71 -7.06 15.38
N CYS A 62 -6.72 -6.38 14.23
CA CYS A 62 -7.65 -6.60 13.14
C CYS A 62 -6.92 -6.86 11.81
N PRO A 63 -6.08 -7.90 11.72
CA PRO A 63 -5.18 -8.09 10.58
C PRO A 63 -5.90 -8.38 9.26
N ALA A 64 -7.14 -8.88 9.32
CA ALA A 64 -7.95 -9.20 8.16
C ALA A 64 -8.97 -8.11 7.77
N ASP A 65 -9.14 -7.04 8.56
CA ASP A 65 -10.10 -6.00 8.22
C ASP A 65 -9.57 -5.15 7.05
N PRO A 66 -10.32 -5.05 5.93
CA PRO A 66 -9.84 -4.40 4.72
C PRO A 66 -9.64 -2.90 4.90
N TRP A 67 -10.50 -2.23 5.67
CA TRP A 67 -10.43 -0.78 5.86
C TRP A 67 -9.33 -0.37 6.82
N ILE A 68 -9.16 -1.10 7.92
CA ILE A 68 -8.04 -0.89 8.85
C ILE A 68 -6.70 -1.04 8.12
N ASN A 69 -6.57 -2.05 7.26
CA ASN A 69 -5.37 -2.21 6.44
C ASN A 69 -5.20 -1.10 5.39
N ALA A 70 -6.27 -0.64 4.73
CA ALA A 70 -6.20 0.48 3.81
C ALA A 70 -5.73 1.79 4.50
N LEU A 71 -6.22 2.04 5.72
CA LEU A 71 -5.77 3.17 6.55
C LEU A 71 -4.31 2.99 7.01
N GLY A 72 -3.91 1.77 7.36
CA GLY A 72 -2.51 1.44 7.64
C GLY A 72 -1.58 1.71 6.45
N ALA A 73 -2.01 1.37 5.23
CA ALA A 73 -1.28 1.65 4.00
C ALA A 73 -1.13 3.16 3.74
N GLU A 74 -2.16 3.95 4.04
CA GLU A 74 -2.11 5.41 4.00
C GLU A 74 -1.09 5.99 4.97
N MET A 75 -1.07 5.50 6.21
CA MET A 75 -0.08 5.94 7.18
C MET A 75 1.35 5.54 6.78
N ASP A 76 1.53 4.37 6.20
CA ASP A 76 2.83 3.93 5.66
C ASP A 76 3.30 4.81 4.49
N LEU A 77 2.40 5.19 3.58
CA LEU A 77 2.71 6.10 2.49
C LEU A 77 3.11 7.49 3.02
N ARG A 78 2.44 7.99 4.07
CA ARG A 78 2.84 9.24 4.73
C ARG A 78 4.21 9.12 5.39
N ALA A 79 4.52 7.99 6.03
CA ALA A 79 5.83 7.70 6.60
C ALA A 79 6.92 7.70 5.54
N TYR A 80 6.68 7.02 4.42
CA TYR A 80 7.57 7.05 3.25
C TYR A 80 7.85 8.49 2.80
N ASN A 81 6.79 9.29 2.57
CA ASN A 81 6.94 10.67 2.10
C ASN A 81 7.71 11.55 3.09
N ALA A 82 7.45 11.39 4.39
CA ALA A 82 8.16 12.14 5.43
C ALA A 82 9.65 11.78 5.48
N LEU A 83 9.99 10.50 5.37
CA LEU A 83 11.38 10.03 5.35
C LEU A 83 12.10 10.47 4.08
N LEU A 84 11.40 10.45 2.94
CA LEU A 84 11.93 10.93 1.66
C LEU A 84 12.28 12.42 1.75
N ALA A 85 11.37 13.24 2.28
CA ALA A 85 11.60 14.67 2.48
C ALA A 85 12.75 14.94 3.47
N ALA A 86 12.84 14.16 4.55
CA ALA A 86 13.92 14.26 5.54
C ALA A 86 15.29 13.83 4.97
N ASN A 87 15.31 13.01 3.91
CA ASN A 87 16.51 12.47 3.29
C ASN A 87 16.83 13.10 1.92
N ASN A 88 16.59 14.41 1.75
CA ASN A 88 16.86 15.15 0.52
C ASN A 88 16.23 14.51 -0.74
N ASN A 89 15.02 13.97 -0.60
CA ASN A 89 14.30 13.26 -1.64
C ASN A 89 14.99 11.98 -2.18
N GLN A 90 15.89 11.40 -1.39
CA GLN A 90 16.51 10.11 -1.69
C GLN A 90 15.82 9.00 -0.91
N VAL A 91 15.47 7.91 -1.59
CA VAL A 91 14.88 6.74 -0.94
C VAL A 91 15.97 6.01 -0.14
N ASN A 92 15.78 5.91 1.17
CA ASN A 92 16.58 5.04 2.03
C ASN A 92 15.84 3.75 2.36
N GLN A 93 16.53 2.79 2.99
CA GLN A 93 15.94 1.49 3.33
C GLN A 93 14.67 1.62 4.18
N GLN A 94 14.67 2.52 5.16
CA GLN A 94 13.50 2.69 6.03
C GLN A 94 12.27 3.20 5.27
N ALA A 95 12.45 4.19 4.39
CA ALA A 95 11.36 4.68 3.54
C ALA A 95 10.83 3.53 2.66
N PHE A 96 11.73 2.79 2.03
CA PHE A 96 11.39 1.63 1.21
C PHE A 96 10.60 0.57 2.01
N ASP A 97 11.02 0.25 3.24
CA ASP A 97 10.33 -0.72 4.10
C ASP A 97 8.88 -0.30 4.40
N PHE A 98 8.65 1.00 4.66
CA PHE A 98 7.28 1.53 4.81
C PHE A 98 6.48 1.38 3.52
N LEU A 99 7.06 1.69 2.36
CA LEU A 99 6.37 1.55 1.09
C LEU A 99 5.99 0.08 0.80
N GLN A 100 6.88 -0.87 1.10
CA GLN A 100 6.62 -2.31 0.99
C GLN A 100 5.49 -2.75 1.93
N ARG A 101 5.52 -2.28 3.18
CA ARG A 101 4.48 -2.55 4.17
C ARG A 101 3.13 -1.99 3.73
N GLY A 102 3.12 -0.78 3.16
CA GLY A 102 1.92 -0.15 2.61
C GLY A 102 1.31 -0.96 1.47
N LEU A 103 2.14 -1.48 0.55
CA LEU A 103 1.67 -2.35 -0.53
C LEU A 103 1.02 -3.62 0.03
N ALA A 104 1.70 -4.32 0.95
CA ALA A 104 1.20 -5.54 1.57
C ALA A 104 -0.12 -5.33 2.33
N ARG A 105 -0.28 -4.19 3.01
CA ARG A 105 -1.55 -3.82 3.65
C ARG A 105 -2.64 -3.55 2.63
N SER A 106 -2.32 -2.82 1.56
CA SER A 106 -3.28 -2.56 0.49
C SER A 106 -3.76 -3.84 -0.21
N ASP A 107 -2.93 -4.90 -0.23
CA ASP A 107 -3.34 -6.22 -0.74
C ASP A 107 -4.51 -6.80 0.06
N VAL A 108 -4.59 -6.60 1.37
CA VAL A 108 -5.72 -7.11 2.20
C VAL A 108 -7.03 -6.51 1.71
N TYR A 109 -7.06 -5.19 1.49
CA TYR A 109 -8.23 -4.51 0.94
C TYR A 109 -8.56 -5.03 -0.47
N MET A 110 -7.56 -5.08 -1.34
CA MET A 110 -7.81 -5.39 -2.75
C MET A 110 -8.08 -6.86 -3.04
N ASN A 111 -7.69 -7.78 -2.15
CA ASN A 111 -8.06 -9.19 -2.18
C ASN A 111 -9.45 -9.47 -1.58
N THR A 112 -9.98 -8.57 -0.74
CA THR A 112 -11.33 -8.70 -0.21
C THR A 112 -12.35 -8.55 -1.35
N ALA A 113 -13.37 -9.40 -1.41
CA ALA A 113 -14.40 -9.33 -2.45
C ALA A 113 -15.18 -8.00 -2.39
N ALA A 114 -15.62 -7.49 -3.54
CA ALA A 114 -16.18 -6.14 -3.64
C ALA A 114 -17.43 -5.92 -2.77
N ASP A 115 -18.28 -6.94 -2.68
CA ASP A 115 -19.47 -7.02 -1.83
C ASP A 115 -19.14 -7.06 -0.33
N MET A 116 -17.95 -7.56 0.04
CA MET A 116 -17.48 -7.61 1.43
C MET A 116 -16.76 -6.34 1.89
N ARG A 117 -16.40 -5.42 0.99
CA ARG A 117 -15.68 -4.19 1.37
C ARG A 117 -16.58 -3.18 2.05
N GLY A 118 -17.73 -2.87 1.43
CA GLY A 118 -18.74 -1.91 1.92
C GLY A 118 -18.19 -0.50 2.18
N GLU A 119 -18.57 0.50 1.39
CA GLU A 119 -18.17 1.89 1.67
C GLU A 119 -18.76 2.39 2.99
N VAL A 120 -17.99 3.15 3.76
CA VAL A 120 -18.40 3.71 5.04
C VAL A 120 -18.22 5.21 5.02
N PHE A 121 -19.29 5.95 5.34
CA PHE A 121 -19.31 7.41 5.23
C PHE A 121 -19.49 8.08 6.59
N ALA A 122 -19.00 9.31 6.67
CA ALA A 122 -19.22 10.23 7.78
C ALA A 122 -18.83 9.66 9.17
N ILE A 123 -17.72 8.91 9.24
CA ILE A 123 -17.16 8.46 10.51
C ILE A 123 -16.68 9.69 11.28
N GLN A 124 -17.38 10.01 12.37
CA GLN A 124 -17.05 11.16 13.21
C GLN A 124 -15.91 10.80 14.16
N THR A 125 -14.87 11.62 14.16
CA THR A 125 -13.73 11.52 15.08
C THR A 125 -13.51 12.87 15.78
N GLU A 126 -12.63 12.91 16.77
CA GLU A 126 -12.17 14.15 17.41
C GLU A 126 -11.38 15.07 16.46
N HIS A 127 -10.85 14.51 15.36
CA HIS A 127 -10.05 15.24 14.37
C HIS A 127 -10.81 15.58 13.08
N GLY A 128 -12.09 15.22 12.99
CA GLY A 128 -12.94 15.51 11.83
C GLY A 128 -13.77 14.32 11.36
N LYS A 129 -14.31 14.43 10.14
CA LYS A 129 -15.12 13.38 9.50
C LYS A 129 -14.29 12.63 8.46
N GLY A 130 -14.28 11.30 8.54
CA GLY A 130 -13.61 10.43 7.56
C GLY A 130 -14.61 9.65 6.70
N ASN A 131 -14.24 9.42 5.45
CA ASN A 131 -14.95 8.54 4.53
C ASN A 131 -14.01 7.43 4.06
N LEU A 132 -14.51 6.21 4.04
CA LEU A 132 -13.82 5.01 3.59
C LEU A 132 -14.48 4.56 2.29
N THR A 133 -13.89 5.00 1.18
CA THR A 133 -14.41 4.75 -0.17
C THR A 133 -13.44 3.90 -0.96
N HIS A 134 -13.94 3.22 -1.98
CA HIS A 134 -13.06 2.47 -2.86
C HIS A 134 -12.04 3.37 -3.54
N SER A 135 -12.44 4.59 -3.90
CA SER A 135 -11.56 5.62 -4.46
C SER A 135 -10.38 5.97 -3.54
N PHE A 136 -10.60 6.06 -2.22
CA PHE A 136 -9.51 6.29 -1.26
C PHE A 136 -8.48 5.16 -1.32
N ALA A 137 -8.93 3.91 -1.18
CA ALA A 137 -8.03 2.75 -1.14
C ALA A 137 -7.33 2.51 -2.49
N SER A 138 -8.03 2.72 -3.62
CA SER A 138 -7.45 2.57 -4.96
C SER A 138 -6.46 3.67 -5.29
N THR A 139 -6.73 4.92 -4.91
CA THR A 139 -5.78 6.03 -5.09
C THR A 139 -4.53 5.83 -4.25
N ASN A 140 -4.68 5.35 -3.02
CA ASN A 140 -3.55 5.03 -2.16
C ASN A 140 -2.65 3.95 -2.80
N ARG A 141 -3.24 2.80 -3.20
CA ARG A 141 -2.50 1.73 -3.88
C ARG A 141 -1.83 2.20 -5.16
N LYS A 142 -2.55 2.95 -5.99
CA LYS A 142 -2.00 3.51 -7.24
C LYS A 142 -0.77 4.38 -6.96
N SER A 143 -0.83 5.24 -5.95
CA SER A 143 0.32 6.07 -5.53
C SER A 143 1.52 5.21 -5.13
N ILE A 144 1.30 4.16 -4.34
CA ILE A 144 2.36 3.23 -3.92
C ILE A 144 3.00 2.54 -5.14
N LEU A 145 2.19 2.04 -6.07
CA LEU A 145 2.68 1.40 -7.30
C LEU A 145 3.49 2.37 -8.16
N GLN A 146 3.00 3.59 -8.35
CA GLN A 146 3.71 4.62 -9.12
C GLN A 146 5.07 4.96 -8.51
N ILE A 147 5.19 4.98 -7.18
CA ILE A 147 6.47 5.17 -6.50
C ILE A 147 7.40 3.98 -6.77
N PHE A 148 6.94 2.73 -6.64
CA PHE A 148 7.77 1.58 -6.97
C PHE A 148 8.21 1.59 -8.44
N MET A 149 7.35 2.04 -9.37
CA MET A 149 7.70 2.17 -10.78
C MET A 149 8.79 3.22 -10.97
N ALA A 150 8.67 4.38 -10.33
CA ALA A 150 9.71 5.39 -10.35
C ALA A 150 11.04 4.86 -9.81
N MET A 151 11.03 4.10 -8.72
CA MET A 151 12.23 3.44 -8.18
C MET A 151 12.84 2.42 -9.17
N ALA A 152 12.00 1.60 -9.80
CA ALA A 152 12.46 0.63 -10.78
C ALA A 152 13.13 1.28 -12.00
N ARG A 153 12.60 2.41 -12.48
CA ARG A 153 13.21 3.22 -13.56
C ARG A 153 14.59 3.76 -13.18
N LEU A 154 14.86 3.97 -11.89
CA LEU A 154 16.16 4.38 -11.38
C LEU A 154 17.14 3.19 -11.18
N GLY A 155 16.78 1.99 -11.65
CA GLY A 155 17.59 0.77 -11.53
C GLY A 155 17.38 -0.01 -10.22
N GLN A 156 16.42 0.40 -9.39
CA GLN A 156 16.05 -0.30 -8.15
C GLN A 156 14.77 -1.11 -8.35
N VAL A 157 14.86 -2.21 -9.11
CA VAL A 157 13.67 -3.02 -9.45
C VAL A 157 13.13 -3.76 -8.23
N HIS A 158 11.94 -3.36 -7.79
CA HIS A 158 11.22 -3.97 -6.67
C HIS A 158 10.79 -5.42 -7.00
N PRO A 159 10.89 -6.38 -6.05
CA PRO A 159 10.44 -7.76 -6.25
C PRO A 159 9.01 -7.93 -6.78
N TYR A 160 8.09 -7.04 -6.41
CA TYR A 160 6.72 -7.06 -6.92
C TYR A 160 6.60 -6.94 -8.45
N PHE A 161 7.52 -6.22 -9.09
CA PHE A 161 7.57 -6.10 -10.54
C PHE A 161 8.49 -7.13 -11.19
N LYS A 162 9.14 -7.98 -10.39
CA LYS A 162 9.89 -9.12 -10.94
C LYS A 162 8.89 -10.14 -11.45
N ALA A 163 9.32 -10.92 -12.44
CA ALA A 163 8.52 -11.88 -13.21
C ALA A 163 7.99 -13.08 -12.39
N GLU A 164 7.73 -12.93 -11.10
CA GLU A 164 7.08 -13.95 -10.30
C GLU A 164 5.59 -13.95 -10.64
N THR A 165 5.14 -14.99 -11.34
CA THR A 165 3.73 -15.18 -11.67
C THR A 165 2.90 -15.18 -10.39
N PRO A 166 1.97 -14.22 -10.21
CA PRO A 166 1.04 -14.24 -9.09
C PRO A 166 0.28 -15.58 -9.10
N LYS A 167 0.12 -16.20 -7.92
CA LYS A 167 -0.48 -17.55 -7.84
C LYS A 167 -1.95 -17.61 -8.28
N THR A 168 -2.64 -16.49 -8.38
CA THR A 168 -4.10 -16.40 -8.63
C THR A 168 -4.47 -15.10 -9.35
N CYS A 169 -5.42 -15.16 -10.30
CA CYS A 169 -6.00 -13.98 -10.97
C CYS A 169 -7.02 -13.26 -10.08
N THR A 170 -6.54 -12.41 -9.17
CA THR A 170 -7.38 -11.62 -8.26
C THR A 170 -7.74 -10.26 -8.86
N GLY A 171 -8.79 -9.62 -8.32
CA GLY A 171 -9.29 -8.34 -8.85
C GLY A 171 -8.29 -7.19 -8.75
N TRP A 172 -7.38 -7.23 -7.78
CA TRP A 172 -6.31 -6.24 -7.64
C TRP A 172 -5.28 -6.33 -8.74
N LEU A 173 -4.97 -7.55 -9.18
CA LEU A 173 -3.95 -7.77 -10.21
C LEU A 173 -4.34 -7.04 -11.49
N THR A 174 -5.61 -7.08 -11.88
CA THR A 174 -6.11 -6.35 -13.05
C THR A 174 -5.99 -4.83 -12.91
N SER A 175 -6.35 -4.26 -11.76
CA SER A 175 -6.21 -2.81 -11.49
C SER A 175 -4.74 -2.37 -11.58
N ASP A 176 -3.84 -3.21 -11.10
CA ASP A 176 -2.42 -2.92 -11.09
C ASP A 176 -1.80 -3.11 -12.48
N THR A 177 -2.19 -4.14 -13.21
CA THR A 177 -1.81 -4.34 -14.61
C THR A 177 -2.25 -3.18 -15.50
N GLN A 178 -3.46 -2.65 -15.30
CA GLN A 178 -3.89 -1.42 -15.98
C GLN A 178 -2.98 -0.25 -15.60
N THR A 179 -2.79 -0.02 -14.30
CA THR A 179 -1.96 1.10 -13.80
C THR A 179 -0.55 1.06 -14.37
N VAL A 180 0.08 -0.12 -14.36
CA VAL A 180 1.44 -0.31 -14.87
C VAL A 180 1.47 -0.21 -16.39
N GLY A 181 0.57 -0.91 -17.09
CA GLY A 181 0.52 -0.93 -18.55
C GLY A 181 0.26 0.45 -19.16
N TYR A 182 -0.65 1.25 -18.56
CA TYR A 182 -0.88 2.63 -19.01
C TYR A 182 0.25 3.59 -18.69
N ALA A 183 1.12 3.26 -17.73
CA ALA A 183 2.27 4.08 -17.39
C ALA A 183 3.52 3.73 -18.22
N MET A 184 3.45 2.74 -19.11
CA MET A 184 4.51 2.41 -20.07
C MET A 184 4.34 3.29 -21.32
N GLU A 185 5.21 4.28 -21.48
CA GLU A 185 5.11 5.27 -22.56
C GLU A 185 6.34 5.26 -23.48
N THR A 186 7.44 4.67 -23.03
CA THR A 186 8.73 4.66 -23.72
C THR A 186 9.38 3.28 -23.69
N GLU A 187 10.37 3.05 -24.57
CA GLU A 187 11.15 1.81 -24.60
C GLU A 187 11.84 1.51 -23.25
N ALA A 188 12.23 2.55 -22.49
CA ALA A 188 12.82 2.40 -21.16
C ALA A 188 11.85 1.77 -20.14
N ASP A 189 10.53 1.83 -20.39
CA ASP A 189 9.50 1.26 -19.52
C ASP A 189 9.29 -0.23 -19.74
N LEU A 190 9.91 -0.83 -20.76
CA LEU A 190 9.83 -2.27 -21.04
C LEU A 190 10.37 -3.13 -19.88
N ILE A 191 11.07 -2.53 -18.92
CA ILE A 191 11.42 -3.16 -17.63
C ILE A 191 10.19 -3.67 -16.86
N PHE A 192 8.99 -3.13 -17.11
CA PHE A 192 7.74 -3.57 -16.49
C PHE A 192 6.99 -4.65 -17.25
N ARG A 193 7.39 -4.93 -18.51
CA ARG A 193 6.77 -5.97 -19.32
C ARG A 193 6.67 -7.34 -18.62
N PRO A 194 7.68 -7.81 -17.87
CA PRO A 194 7.58 -9.10 -17.20
C PRO A 194 6.43 -9.17 -16.18
N PHE A 195 6.07 -8.06 -15.53
CA PHE A 195 4.91 -7.99 -14.64
C PHE A 195 3.59 -8.13 -15.43
N ILE A 196 3.47 -7.45 -16.57
CA ILE A 196 2.28 -7.54 -17.44
C ILE A 196 2.11 -8.96 -18.00
N ASP A 197 3.21 -9.56 -18.48
CA ASP A 197 3.20 -10.92 -19.02
C ASP A 197 2.84 -11.95 -17.92
N ALA A 198 3.40 -11.80 -16.72
CA ALA A 198 3.09 -12.62 -15.55
C ALA A 198 1.61 -12.50 -15.15
N ALA A 199 1.03 -11.30 -15.19
CA ALA A 199 -0.38 -11.07 -14.90
C ALA A 199 -1.30 -11.69 -15.95
N ALA A 200 -0.96 -11.55 -17.24
CA ALA A 200 -1.71 -12.15 -18.34
C ALA A 200 -1.69 -13.68 -18.26
N GLU A 201 -0.54 -14.27 -17.91
CA GLU A 201 -0.42 -15.72 -17.68
C GLU A 201 -1.31 -16.19 -16.52
N ALA A 202 -1.23 -15.51 -15.37
CA ALA A 202 -2.04 -15.85 -14.20
C ALA A 202 -3.55 -15.81 -14.48
N CYS A 203 -4.00 -14.98 -15.42
CA CYS A 203 -5.40 -14.84 -15.81
C CYS A 203 -5.81 -15.65 -17.06
N ARG A 204 -4.91 -16.41 -17.71
CA ARG A 204 -5.18 -17.06 -19.01
C ARG A 204 -6.29 -18.14 -18.95
N GLY A 205 -6.43 -18.84 -17.84
CA GLY A 205 -7.41 -19.94 -17.66
C GLY A 205 -8.68 -19.55 -16.88
N GLU A 206 -8.72 -18.32 -16.35
CA GLU A 206 -9.83 -17.82 -15.56
C GLU A 206 -10.81 -17.13 -16.52
N GLY A 207 -12.00 -17.71 -16.73
CA GLY A 207 -13.01 -17.25 -17.70
C GLY A 207 -13.70 -15.92 -17.36
N ASN A 208 -12.93 -14.94 -16.90
CA ASN A 208 -13.38 -13.70 -16.28
C ASN A 208 -13.04 -12.47 -17.15
N ASP A 209 -13.76 -11.36 -16.95
CA ASP A 209 -13.56 -10.04 -17.62
C ASP A 209 -12.15 -9.43 -17.42
N ARG A 210 -11.29 -10.12 -16.67
CA ARG A 210 -9.95 -9.69 -16.25
C ARG A 210 -8.87 -10.00 -17.28
N LEU A 211 -9.01 -11.08 -18.06
CA LEU A 211 -8.05 -11.44 -19.11
C LEU A 211 -8.01 -10.41 -20.26
N PRO A 212 -9.15 -9.92 -20.80
CA PRO A 212 -9.14 -8.90 -21.84
C PRO A 212 -8.39 -7.62 -21.46
N LEU A 213 -8.44 -7.21 -20.19
CA LEU A 213 -7.76 -6.02 -19.68
C LEU A 213 -6.24 -6.21 -19.60
N ALA A 214 -5.76 -7.35 -19.11
CA ALA A 214 -4.33 -7.66 -19.12
C ALA A 214 -3.78 -7.75 -20.55
N VAL A 215 -4.56 -8.35 -21.47
CA VAL A 215 -4.22 -8.40 -22.90
C VAL A 215 -4.22 -7.01 -23.54
N ALA A 216 -5.16 -6.14 -23.19
CA ALA A 216 -5.17 -4.75 -23.66
C ALA A 216 -3.93 -3.97 -23.16
N SER A 217 -3.54 -4.14 -21.89
CA SER A 217 -2.28 -3.58 -21.37
C SER A 217 -1.06 -4.12 -22.14
N GLN A 218 -1.02 -5.42 -22.46
CA GLN A 218 0.05 -5.99 -23.30
C GLN A 218 0.09 -5.37 -24.70
N ALA A 219 -1.07 -5.04 -25.29
CA ALA A 219 -1.13 -4.35 -26.58
C ALA A 219 -0.49 -2.95 -26.51
N TYR A 220 -0.68 -2.21 -25.42
CA TYR A 220 0.02 -0.93 -25.22
C TYR A 220 1.53 -1.09 -25.17
N VAL A 221 2.04 -2.14 -24.51
CA VAL A 221 3.48 -2.44 -24.50
C VAL A 221 4.04 -2.59 -25.92
N ARG A 222 3.32 -3.27 -26.81
CA ARG A 222 3.75 -3.45 -28.21
C ARG A 222 3.71 -2.17 -29.05
N LEU A 223 2.97 -1.14 -28.61
CA LEU A 223 2.92 0.14 -29.31
C LEU A 223 4.11 1.04 -28.99
N VAL A 224 4.81 0.77 -27.88
CA VAL A 224 6.01 1.53 -27.45
C VAL A 224 7.32 0.79 -27.77
N GLU A 225 7.24 -0.41 -28.36
CA GLU A 225 8.35 -1.16 -28.99
C GLU A 225 8.63 -0.63 -30.41
#